data_AF-A0A923SC96-F1
#
_entry.id   AF-A0A923SC96-F1
#
_cell.length_a   1.000
_cell.length_b   1.000
_cell.length_c   1.000
_cell.angle_alpha   90.00
_cell.angle_beta   90.00
_cell.angle_gamma   90.00
#
_symmetry.space_group_name_H-M   'P 1'
#
loop_
_entity.id
_entity.type
_entity.pdbx_description
1 polymer ?
#
loop_
_entity_poly.entity_id
_entity_poly.type
_entity_poly.pdbx_seq_one_letter_code
_entity_poly.pdbx_strand_id
1 'polypeptide(L)'
;MQIAKETDLPELLTHLGYQVRRIGRYHTTAEMDSLRIKDRRKWFRYSQNTGGDAITFLQQFCGKSFSEAVEYLLAFHGRARDSPTKAAPFVKRDEVQKPFTLPPRNTDDRRVFAYLHKRGIVSQVIRQFLNSGLLYEDAEHHNCVFVEKNSAGQVK
;
A
#
# COMPACT_ATOMS: atom_id res chain seq x y z
N MET A 1 0.91 8.55 -25.52
CA MET A 1 0.42 8.04 -24.21
C MET A 1 -0.87 7.21 -24.33
N GLN A 2 -1.07 6.48 -25.44
CA GLN A 2 -2.26 5.66 -25.64
C GLN A 2 -2.06 4.22 -25.16
N ILE A 3 -0.84 3.70 -25.32
CA ILE A 3 -0.46 2.31 -25.00
C ILE A 3 -0.74 1.97 -23.53
N ALA A 4 -0.33 2.81 -22.58
CA ALA A 4 -0.61 2.59 -21.14
C ALA A 4 -2.11 2.60 -20.79
N LYS A 5 -2.94 3.29 -21.59
CA LYS A 5 -4.40 3.32 -21.41
C LYS A 5 -5.09 2.11 -22.04
N GLU A 6 -4.40 1.39 -22.92
CA GLU A 6 -4.91 0.24 -23.66
C GLU A 6 -4.38 -1.09 -23.13
N THR A 7 -3.27 -1.08 -22.37
CA THR A 7 -2.71 -2.27 -21.74
C THR A 7 -3.68 -2.90 -20.74
N ASP A 8 -3.91 -4.20 -20.92
CA ASP A 8 -4.62 -5.05 -19.98
C ASP A 8 -3.70 -5.43 -18.82
N LEU A 9 -3.93 -4.84 -17.65
CA LEU A 9 -3.16 -5.09 -16.43
C LEU A 9 -3.22 -6.56 -16.01
N PRO A 10 -4.39 -7.22 -15.88
CA PRO A 10 -4.44 -8.65 -15.55
C PRO A 10 -3.52 -9.53 -16.41
N GLU A 11 -3.49 -9.29 -17.71
CA GLU A 11 -2.64 -10.04 -18.64
C GLU A 11 -1.16 -9.71 -18.45
N LEU A 12 -0.81 -8.43 -18.34
CA LEU A 12 0.55 -7.97 -18.04
C LEU A 12 1.08 -8.59 -16.74
N LEU A 13 0.27 -8.57 -15.67
CA LEU A 13 0.63 -9.15 -14.38
C LEU A 13 0.84 -10.67 -14.47
N THR A 14 -0.01 -11.36 -15.24
CA THR A 14 0.15 -12.81 -15.47
C THR A 14 1.44 -13.09 -16.24
N HIS A 15 1.79 -12.28 -17.24
CA HIS A 15 3.04 -12.38 -17.99
C HIS A 15 4.27 -12.10 -17.12
N LEU A 16 4.16 -11.21 -16.14
CA LEU A 16 5.19 -10.94 -15.13
C LEU A 16 5.29 -12.06 -14.06
N GLY A 17 4.43 -13.07 -14.11
CA GLY A 17 4.43 -14.22 -13.20
C GLY A 17 3.56 -14.05 -11.95
N TYR A 18 2.76 -13.00 -11.85
CA TYR A 18 1.83 -12.80 -10.73
C TYR A 18 0.57 -13.64 -10.90
N GLN A 19 0.09 -14.23 -9.81
CA GLN A 19 -1.16 -14.98 -9.82
C GLN A 19 -2.37 -14.06 -9.67
N VAL A 20 -3.00 -13.70 -10.78
CA VAL A 20 -4.18 -12.83 -10.79
C VAL A 20 -5.46 -13.62 -10.46
N ARG A 21 -6.21 -13.18 -9.46
CA ARG A 21 -7.51 -13.72 -9.04
C ARG A 21 -8.61 -12.67 -9.18
N ARG A 22 -9.82 -13.09 -9.56
CA ARG A 22 -10.98 -12.19 -9.66
C ARG A 22 -11.72 -12.14 -8.33
N ILE A 23 -12.01 -10.93 -7.86
CA ILE A 23 -12.83 -10.66 -6.67
C ILE A 23 -13.96 -9.70 -7.07
N GLY A 24 -15.15 -10.27 -7.32
CA GLY A 24 -16.32 -9.51 -7.78
C GLY A 24 -16.07 -8.78 -9.10
N ARG A 25 -16.10 -7.44 -9.05
CA ARG A 25 -15.83 -6.55 -10.20
C ARG A 25 -14.34 -6.17 -10.34
N TYR A 26 -13.49 -6.56 -9.39
CA TYR A 26 -12.07 -6.24 -9.37
C TYR A 26 -11.21 -7.48 -9.59
N HIS A 27 -9.94 -7.27 -9.91
CA HIS A 27 -8.92 -8.32 -9.84
C HIS A 27 -7.92 -8.01 -8.74
N THR A 28 -7.31 -9.04 -8.15
CA THR A 28 -6.25 -8.97 -7.15
C THR A 28 -5.12 -9.89 -7.58
N THR A 29 -3.95 -9.79 -6.96
CA THR A 29 -2.92 -10.81 -7.04
C THR A 29 -2.84 -11.61 -5.75
N ALA A 30 -2.31 -12.84 -5.80
CA ALA A 30 -2.12 -13.68 -4.61
C ALA A 30 -0.93 -13.22 -3.75
N GLU A 31 0.04 -12.51 -4.34
CA GLU A 31 1.20 -11.99 -3.62
C GLU A 31 0.89 -10.65 -2.92
N MET A 32 -0.17 -9.95 -3.32
CA MET A 32 -0.53 -8.62 -2.81
C MET A 32 -2.04 -8.51 -2.53
N ASP A 33 -2.46 -8.87 -1.32
CA ASP A 33 -3.87 -8.89 -0.92
C ASP A 33 -4.57 -7.52 -0.97
N SER A 34 -3.81 -6.44 -0.77
CA SER A 34 -4.29 -5.06 -0.81
C SER A 34 -4.34 -4.45 -2.21
N LEU A 35 -3.87 -5.17 -3.23
CA LEU A 35 -3.87 -4.70 -4.62
C LEU A 35 -5.24 -4.96 -5.25
N ARG A 36 -5.82 -3.92 -5.86
CA ARG A 36 -7.08 -3.99 -6.59
C ARG A 36 -6.91 -3.40 -7.98
N ILE A 37 -7.27 -4.17 -8.98
CA ILE A 37 -7.28 -3.77 -10.39
C ILE A 37 -8.72 -3.47 -10.79
N LYS A 38 -8.95 -2.24 -11.24
CA LYS A 38 -10.22 -1.71 -11.73
C LYS A 38 -10.17 -1.51 -13.24
N ASP A 39 -11.28 -1.83 -13.92
CA ASP A 39 -11.47 -1.63 -15.36
C ASP A 39 -10.34 -2.25 -16.22
N ARG A 40 -9.68 -3.30 -15.69
CA ARG A 40 -8.53 -4.00 -16.27
C ARG A 40 -7.32 -3.12 -16.62
N ARG A 41 -7.29 -1.84 -16.23
CA ARG A 41 -6.30 -0.85 -16.69
C ARG A 41 -5.72 0.02 -15.59
N LYS A 42 -6.41 0.12 -14.45
CA LYS A 42 -5.94 0.87 -13.29
C LYS A 42 -5.73 -0.06 -12.13
N TRP A 43 -4.66 0.13 -11.38
CA TRP A 43 -4.44 -0.58 -10.12
C TRP A 43 -4.37 0.42 -8.97
N PHE A 44 -4.72 -0.06 -7.78
CA PHE A 44 -4.58 0.66 -6.54
C PHE A 44 -4.19 -0.31 -5.44
N ARG A 45 -3.22 0.06 -4.60
CA ARG A 45 -2.78 -0.72 -3.46
C ARG A 45 -3.10 0.03 -2.16
N TYR A 46 -4.07 -0.48 -1.42
CA TYR A 46 -4.60 0.20 -0.23
C TYR A 46 -3.59 0.30 0.91
N SER A 47 -2.70 -0.70 1.06
CA SER A 47 -1.70 -0.70 2.14
C SER A 47 -0.63 0.38 1.99
N GLN A 48 -0.41 0.89 0.78
CA GLN A 48 0.57 1.95 0.48
C GLN A 48 -0.09 3.23 -0.05
N ASN A 49 -1.42 3.29 -0.10
CA ASN A 49 -2.18 4.41 -0.65
C ASN A 49 -1.67 4.89 -2.02
N THR A 50 -1.24 3.95 -2.86
CA THR A 50 -0.60 4.24 -4.16
C THR A 50 -1.36 3.52 -5.26
N GLY A 51 -1.47 4.13 -6.44
CA GLY A 51 -2.07 3.51 -7.60
C GLY A 51 -1.78 4.27 -8.88
N GLY A 52 -2.19 3.69 -10.00
CA GLY A 52 -1.99 4.28 -11.31
C GLY A 52 -2.30 3.32 -12.46
N ASP A 53 -1.61 3.53 -13.57
CA ASP A 53 -1.69 2.73 -14.80
C ASP A 53 -0.60 1.64 -14.89
N ALA A 54 -0.52 0.96 -16.03
CA ALA A 54 0.50 -0.06 -16.29
C ALA A 54 1.95 0.47 -16.23
N ILE A 55 2.20 1.73 -16.59
CA ILE A 55 3.54 2.32 -16.50
C ILE A 55 3.93 2.46 -15.04
N THR A 56 3.08 3.13 -14.25
CA THR A 56 3.32 3.32 -12.81
C THR A 56 3.45 1.98 -12.07
N PHE A 57 2.74 0.94 -12.50
CA PHE A 57 2.92 -0.42 -11.99
C PHE A 57 4.36 -0.91 -12.20
N LEU A 58 4.86 -0.85 -13.43
CA LEU A 58 6.22 -1.27 -13.77
C LEU A 58 7.29 -0.43 -13.06
N GLN A 59 7.04 0.86 -12.85
CA GLN A 59 7.96 1.72 -12.11
C GLN A 59 8.02 1.36 -10.62
N GLN A 60 6.88 1.02 -10.02
CA GLN A 60 6.80 0.73 -8.59
C GLN A 60 7.25 -0.71 -8.26
N PHE A 61 6.75 -1.69 -9.00
CA PHE A 61 6.98 -3.11 -8.67
C PHE A 61 8.16 -3.72 -9.42
N CYS A 62 8.45 -3.24 -10.63
CA CYS A 62 9.60 -3.70 -11.41
C CYS A 62 10.77 -2.71 -11.39
N GLY A 63 10.63 -1.58 -10.67
CA GLY A 63 11.62 -0.50 -10.55
C GLY A 63 12.14 0.05 -11.88
N LYS A 64 11.35 -0.08 -12.96
CA LYS A 64 11.71 0.43 -14.28
C LYS A 64 11.64 1.96 -14.30
N SER A 65 12.51 2.60 -15.06
CA SER A 65 12.31 4.00 -15.42
C SER A 65 11.08 4.17 -16.32
N PHE A 66 10.58 5.39 -16.47
CA PHE A 66 9.43 5.66 -17.34
C PHE A 66 9.68 5.17 -18.77
N SER A 67 10.86 5.46 -19.33
CA SER A 67 11.25 5.05 -20.69
C SER A 67 11.29 3.53 -20.85
N GLU A 68 11.92 2.82 -19.90
CA GLU A 68 11.98 1.35 -19.91
C GLU A 68 10.59 0.71 -19.73
N ALA A 69 9.71 1.31 -18.92
CA ALA A 69 8.35 0.83 -18.75
C ALA A 69 7.54 0.99 -20.05
N VAL A 70 7.70 2.12 -20.76
CA VAL A 70 7.06 2.33 -22.06
C VAL A 70 7.59 1.36 -23.11
N GLU A 71 8.91 1.15 -23.16
CA GLU A 71 9.54 0.19 -24.07
C GLU A 71 9.10 -1.24 -23.79
N TYR A 72 9.01 -1.62 -22.51
CA TYR A 72 8.51 -2.93 -22.11
C TYR A 72 7.06 -3.14 -22.54
N LEU A 73 6.19 -2.15 -22.34
CA LEU A 73 4.81 -2.22 -22.80
C LEU A 73 4.71 -2.28 -24.33
N LEU A 74 5.56 -1.55 -25.05
CA LEU A 74 5.64 -1.61 -26.51
C LEU A 74 6.05 -3.00 -27.01
N ALA A 75 7.06 -3.61 -26.37
CA ALA A 75 7.49 -4.97 -26.67
C ALA A 75 6.38 -5.99 -26.34
N PHE A 76 5.69 -5.84 -25.20
CA PHE A 76 4.56 -6.67 -24.80
C PHE A 76 3.41 -6.64 -25.81
N HIS A 77 3.12 -5.46 -26.39
CA HIS A 77 2.10 -5.29 -27.44
C HIS A 77 2.59 -5.64 -28.86
N GLY A 78 3.78 -6.26 -29.00
CA GLY A 78 4.35 -6.63 -30.30
C GLY A 78 4.75 -5.44 -31.18
N ARG A 79 4.85 -4.23 -30.63
CA ARG A 79 5.33 -3.01 -31.29
C ARG A 79 6.79 -2.72 -30.93
N ALA A 80 7.64 -3.73 -31.02
CA ALA A 80 9.07 -3.55 -30.80
C ALA A 80 9.63 -2.56 -31.83
N ARG A 81 10.27 -1.48 -31.37
CA ARG A 81 11.23 -0.74 -32.18
C ARG A 81 12.53 -1.54 -32.14
N ASP A 82 13.05 -1.90 -33.31
CA ASP A 82 14.34 -2.55 -33.44
C ASP A 82 15.44 -1.69 -32.82
N SER A 83 16.00 -2.07 -31.66
CA SER A 83 17.41 -1.83 -31.27
C SER A 83 17.76 -2.34 -29.87
N PRO A 84 19.05 -2.57 -29.57
CA PRO A 84 19.48 -3.71 -28.79
C PRO A 84 19.66 -3.45 -27.29
N THR A 85 19.42 -4.55 -26.58
CA THR A 85 19.75 -4.97 -25.22
C THR A 85 20.93 -4.25 -24.54
N LYS A 86 20.66 -3.67 -23.36
CA LYS A 86 21.48 -3.91 -22.15
C LYS A 86 20.68 -3.57 -20.90
N ALA A 87 20.00 -4.56 -20.34
CA ALA A 87 19.45 -4.46 -18.99
C ALA A 87 20.62 -4.50 -18.00
N ALA A 88 20.92 -3.36 -17.37
CA ALA A 88 21.82 -3.30 -16.23
C ALA A 88 21.17 -4.06 -15.03
N PRO A 89 21.96 -4.69 -14.15
CA PRO A 89 21.41 -5.35 -12.99
C PRO A 89 20.70 -4.37 -12.07
N PHE A 90 19.49 -4.77 -11.70
CA PHE A 90 18.56 -4.08 -10.84
C PHE A 90 19.15 -3.82 -9.45
N VAL A 91 19.27 -2.55 -9.07
CA VAL A 91 19.41 -2.17 -7.66
C VAL A 91 18.00 -2.08 -7.10
N LYS A 92 17.59 -3.09 -6.31
CA LYS A 92 16.48 -2.94 -5.36
C LYS A 92 16.78 -1.66 -4.60
N ARG A 93 15.98 -0.61 -4.77
CA ARG A 93 15.91 0.41 -3.73
C ARG A 93 15.27 -0.32 -2.57
N ASP A 94 16.10 -0.85 -1.69
CA ASP A 94 15.71 -1.09 -0.31
C ASP A 94 15.26 0.28 0.21
N GLU A 95 13.98 0.62 0.02
CA GLU A 95 13.30 1.54 0.90
C GLU A 95 13.42 0.88 2.26
N VAL A 96 14.47 1.27 2.99
CA VAL A 96 14.75 0.86 4.36
C VAL A 96 13.42 0.93 5.08
N GLN A 97 12.84 -0.24 5.40
CA GLN A 97 11.60 -0.31 6.14
C GLN A 97 11.85 0.46 7.42
N LYS A 98 11.32 1.69 7.47
CA LYS A 98 11.51 2.54 8.62
C LYS A 98 10.87 1.76 9.77
N PRO A 99 11.64 1.39 10.81
CA PRO A 99 11.06 0.63 11.91
C PRO A 99 9.90 1.43 12.45
N PHE A 100 8.74 0.79 12.56
CA PHE A 100 7.56 1.44 13.12
C PHE A 100 7.88 1.80 14.58
N THR A 101 7.93 3.09 14.86
CA THR A 101 8.11 3.62 16.21
C THR A 101 6.79 4.18 16.68
N LEU A 102 6.36 3.78 17.87
CA LEU A 102 5.18 4.34 18.49
C LEU A 102 5.34 5.85 18.68
N PRO A 103 4.32 6.65 18.37
CA PRO A 103 4.33 8.08 18.66
C PRO A 103 4.47 8.35 20.17
N PRO A 104 5.13 9.44 20.57
CA PRO A 104 5.21 9.82 21.98
C PRO A 104 3.81 10.07 22.56
N ARG A 105 3.57 9.58 23.78
CA ARG A 105 2.29 9.78 24.47
C ARG A 105 2.17 11.21 25.00
N ASN A 106 1.01 11.83 24.77
CA ASN A 106 0.63 13.12 25.32
C ASN A 106 0.43 13.05 26.84
N THR A 107 0.52 14.19 27.52
CA THR A 107 0.30 14.29 28.97
C THR A 107 -1.17 14.11 29.36
N ASP A 108 -2.10 14.32 28.43
CA ASP A 108 -3.54 14.20 28.63
C ASP A 108 -4.22 13.56 27.42
N ASP A 109 -5.29 12.83 27.66
CA ASP A 109 -6.06 12.07 26.65
C ASP A 109 -7.47 12.66 26.44
N ARG A 110 -7.71 13.90 26.88
CA ARG A 110 -9.03 14.56 26.80
C ARG A 110 -9.58 14.66 25.39
N ARG A 111 -8.73 14.91 24.37
CA ARG A 111 -9.20 15.06 22.98
C ARG A 111 -9.59 13.72 22.40
N VAL A 112 -8.78 12.69 22.63
CA VAL A 112 -9.12 11.31 22.24
C VAL A 112 -10.39 10.85 22.94
N PHE A 113 -10.54 11.13 24.23
CA PHE A 113 -11.74 10.79 24.99
C PHE A 113 -13.00 11.46 24.38
N ALA A 114 -12.95 12.77 24.15
CA ALA A 114 -14.07 13.51 23.55
C ALA A 114 -14.39 13.02 22.13
N TYR A 115 -13.36 12.70 21.34
CA TYR A 115 -13.52 12.18 19.98
C TYR A 115 -14.25 10.84 19.96
N LEU A 116 -13.79 9.88 20.76
CA LEU A 116 -14.37 8.54 20.82
C LEU A 116 -15.78 8.55 21.43
N HIS A 117 -16.00 9.41 22.44
CA HIS A 117 -17.33 9.61 23.00
C HIS A 117 -18.31 10.15 21.96
N LYS A 118 -17.89 11.14 21.15
CA LYS A 118 -18.71 11.68 20.03
C LYS A 118 -19.00 10.63 18.96
N ARG A 119 -18.14 9.61 18.78
CA ARG A 119 -18.35 8.47 17.88
C ARG A 119 -19.31 7.41 18.43
N GLY A 120 -19.85 7.60 19.64
CA GLY A 120 -20.80 6.68 20.26
C GLY A 120 -20.14 5.55 21.07
N ILE A 121 -18.84 5.65 21.38
CA ILE A 121 -18.18 4.69 22.25
C ILE A 121 -18.49 5.03 23.71
N VAL A 122 -18.88 4.03 24.49
CA VAL A 122 -19.25 4.20 25.90
C VAL A 122 -18.04 4.66 26.72
N SER A 123 -18.21 5.71 27.52
CA SER A 123 -17.17 6.32 28.36
C SER A 123 -16.40 5.34 29.24
N GLN A 124 -17.08 4.29 29.74
CA GLN A 124 -16.44 3.25 30.55
C GLN A 124 -15.41 2.45 29.75
N VAL A 125 -15.73 2.09 28.51
CA VAL A 125 -14.83 1.36 27.61
C VAL A 125 -13.62 2.23 27.27
N ILE A 126 -13.84 3.50 26.94
CA ILE A 126 -12.74 4.43 26.63
C ILE A 126 -11.78 4.55 27.82
N ARG A 127 -12.31 4.76 29.04
CA ARG A 127 -11.49 4.84 30.26
C ARG A 127 -10.71 3.56 30.54
N GLN A 128 -11.33 2.40 30.33
CA GLN A 128 -10.66 1.11 30.54
C GLN A 128 -9.44 0.97 29.62
N PHE A 129 -9.58 1.35 28.34
CA PHE A 129 -8.49 1.29 27.36
C PHE A 129 -7.38 2.31 27.62
N LEU A 130 -7.75 3.52 28.06
CA LEU A 130 -6.78 4.53 28.48
C LEU A 130 -5.98 4.07 29.71
N ASN A 131 -6.65 3.50 30.71
CA ASN A 131 -6.04 3.02 31.95
C ASN A 131 -5.15 1.78 31.72
N SER A 132 -5.52 0.90 30.79
CA SER A 132 -4.71 -0.27 30.44
C SER A 132 -3.50 0.06 29.54
N GLY A 133 -3.38 1.33 29.12
CA GLY A 133 -2.37 1.78 28.17
C GLY A 133 -2.50 1.12 26.79
N LEU A 134 -3.69 0.67 26.43
CA LEU A 134 -4.01 0.13 25.10
C LEU A 134 -4.52 1.22 24.15
N LEU A 135 -4.85 2.38 24.73
CA LEU A 135 -5.21 3.57 24.01
C LEU A 135 -4.47 4.75 24.63
N TYR A 136 -3.96 5.65 23.78
CA TYR A 136 -3.41 6.92 24.22
C TYR A 136 -3.51 7.99 23.14
N GLU A 137 -3.39 9.24 23.57
CA GLU A 137 -3.29 10.40 22.70
C GLU A 137 -1.84 10.67 22.31
N ASP A 138 -1.57 10.76 21.00
CA ASP A 138 -0.27 11.18 20.48
C ASP A 138 0.03 12.65 20.86
N ALA A 139 1.27 12.93 21.30
CA ALA A 139 1.69 14.25 21.74
C ALA A 139 1.78 15.28 20.62
N GLU A 140 2.12 14.86 19.40
CA GLU A 140 2.38 15.79 18.29
C GLU A 140 1.09 16.20 17.58
N HIS A 141 0.23 15.23 17.28
CA HIS A 141 -0.95 15.44 16.45
C HIS A 141 -2.28 15.19 17.17
N HIS A 142 -2.25 14.81 18.45
CA HIS A 142 -3.45 14.43 19.21
C HIS A 142 -4.26 13.31 18.56
N ASN A 143 -3.55 12.42 17.84
CA ASN A 143 -4.12 11.24 17.22
C ASN A 143 -4.49 10.18 18.28
N CYS A 144 -5.51 9.40 17.97
CA CYS A 144 -5.93 8.25 18.76
C CYS A 144 -5.03 7.05 18.41
N VAL A 145 -4.13 6.66 19.32
CA VAL A 145 -3.19 5.55 19.11
C VAL A 145 -3.66 4.32 19.87
N PHE A 146 -3.95 3.25 19.14
CA PHE A 146 -4.27 1.94 19.70
C PHE A 146 -3.02 1.07 19.73
N VAL A 147 -2.79 0.44 20.87
CA VAL A 147 -1.60 -0.37 21.12
C VAL A 147 -2.03 -1.81 21.31
N GLU A 148 -1.53 -2.69 20.45
CA GLU A 148 -1.69 -4.13 20.63
C GLU A 148 -0.53 -4.66 21.49
N LYS A 149 -0.87 -5.36 22.56
CA LYS A 149 0.09 -6.09 23.40
C LYS A 149 -0.01 -7.57 23.09
N ASN A 150 1.13 -8.24 22.91
CA ASN A 150 1.17 -9.69 22.80
C ASN A 150 0.81 -10.37 24.13
N SER A 151 0.71 -11.71 24.15
CA SER A 151 0.38 -12.47 25.37
C SER A 151 1.39 -12.28 26.53
N ALA A 152 2.58 -11.74 26.24
CA ALA A 152 3.61 -11.39 27.21
C ALA A 152 3.57 -9.91 27.66
N GLY A 153 2.59 -9.12 27.21
CA GLY A 153 2.42 -7.71 27.55
C GLY A 153 3.32 -6.74 26.79
N GLN A 154 4.11 -7.21 25.82
CA GLN A 154 4.97 -6.37 25.00
C GLN A 154 4.20 -5.78 23.82
N VAL A 155 4.47 -4.52 23.52
CA VAL A 155 3.86 -3.82 22.39
C VAL A 155 4.42 -4.36 21.08
N LYS A 156 3.52 -4.70 20.15
CA LYS A 156 3.84 -5.26 18.84
C LYS A 156 3.92 -4.20 17.75
#